data_AF-A0A4R4SLE4-F1
#
_entry.id   AF-A0A4R4SLE4-F1
#
_cell.length_a   1.000
_cell.length_b   1.000
_cell.length_c   1.000
_cell.angle_alpha   90.00
_cell.angle_beta   90.00
_cell.angle_gamma   90.00
#
_symmetry.space_group_name_H-M   'P 1'
#
loop_
_entity.id
_entity.type
_entity.pdbx_description
1 polymer ?
#
loop_
_entity_poly.entity_id
_entity_poly.type
_entity_poly.pdbx_seq_one_letter_code
_entity_poly.pdbx_strand_id
1 'polypeptide(L)'
;MTESLRRTTGPMDVSPEQRMPEWDGDHLRDLSTDGEPGIDPAELADDDLIREMHSLHRTRLDTLRHASDSALANHLRRTAELETEYLARHPGREIDPARLRDE
;
A
#
# COMPACT_ATOMS: atom_id res chain seq x y z
N MET A 1 -57.86 -26.96 1.50
CA MET A 1 -57.64 -25.52 1.28
C MET A 1 -56.63 -25.08 2.35
N THR A 2 -55.33 -25.31 2.13
CA THR A 2 -54.36 -24.31 1.62
C THR A 2 -54.42 -23.00 2.38
N GLU A 3 -53.44 -22.74 3.25
CA GLU A 3 -52.78 -21.44 3.22
C GLU A 3 -51.34 -21.54 3.75
N SER A 4 -50.43 -21.23 2.84
CA SER A 4 -48.99 -21.13 3.07
C SER A 4 -48.68 -19.73 3.55
N LEU A 5 -48.17 -19.58 4.78
CA LEU A 5 -47.57 -18.32 5.22
C LEU A 5 -46.07 -18.35 4.95
N ARG A 6 -45.70 -17.56 3.95
CA ARG A 6 -44.36 -17.35 3.41
C ARG A 6 -43.46 -16.78 4.50
N ARG A 7 -42.40 -17.51 4.83
CA ARG A 7 -41.26 -17.00 5.60
C ARG A 7 -40.51 -16.04 4.69
N THR A 8 -40.52 -14.75 5.04
CA THR A 8 -39.77 -13.70 4.38
C THR A 8 -38.28 -13.91 4.67
N THR A 9 -37.52 -14.32 3.65
CA THR A 9 -36.05 -14.38 3.71
C THR A 9 -35.53 -12.96 3.52
N GLY A 10 -35.09 -12.31 4.59
CA GLY A 10 -34.26 -11.11 4.52
C GLY A 10 -32.89 -11.48 3.93
N PRO A 11 -32.20 -10.55 3.24
CA PRO A 11 -30.89 -10.84 2.67
C PRO A 11 -29.92 -11.17 3.81
N MET A 12 -29.24 -12.31 3.63
CA MET A 12 -28.34 -12.89 4.60
C MET A 12 -27.27 -11.90 5.07
N ASP A 13 -27.03 -11.99 6.37
CA ASP A 13 -25.87 -11.52 7.11
C ASP A 13 -24.59 -11.80 6.31
N VAL A 14 -24.05 -10.77 5.65
CA VAL A 14 -22.73 -10.86 5.01
C VAL A 14 -21.69 -10.73 6.12
N SER A 15 -21.07 -11.85 6.49
CA SER A 15 -20.03 -11.89 7.52
C SER A 15 -18.91 -10.88 7.21
N PRO A 16 -18.37 -10.14 8.21
CA PRO A 16 -17.34 -9.12 8.01
C PRO A 16 -16.08 -9.65 7.29
N GLU A 17 -15.82 -10.95 7.42
CA GLU A 17 -14.66 -11.64 6.84
C GLU A 17 -14.76 -11.82 5.31
N GLN A 18 -15.98 -11.78 4.74
CA GLN A 18 -16.19 -11.85 3.28
C GLN A 18 -16.08 -10.48 2.60
N ARG A 19 -15.84 -9.42 3.37
CA ARG A 19 -15.63 -8.05 2.87
C ARG A 19 -14.15 -7.71 2.71
N MET A 20 -13.26 -8.66 2.97
CA MET A 20 -11.85 -8.50 2.61
C MET A 20 -11.77 -8.73 1.10
N PRO A 21 -11.48 -7.70 0.28
CA PRO A 21 -10.94 -8.00 -1.04
C PRO A 21 -9.67 -8.81 -0.76
N GLU A 22 -9.56 -10.00 -1.34
CA GLU A 22 -8.25 -10.62 -1.45
C GLU A 22 -7.31 -9.53 -1.93
N TRP A 23 -6.25 -9.27 -1.18
CA TRP A 23 -5.21 -8.37 -1.64
C TRP A 23 -4.49 -9.11 -2.76
N ASP A 24 -5.13 -9.18 -3.92
CA ASP A 24 -4.52 -9.55 -5.16
C ASP A 24 -3.65 -8.38 -5.57
N GLY A 25 -2.34 -8.53 -5.39
CA GLY A 25 -1.31 -7.57 -5.82
C GLY A 25 -1.31 -7.28 -7.33
N ASP A 26 -2.31 -7.77 -8.07
CA ASP A 26 -2.52 -7.57 -9.49
C ASP A 26 -3.21 -6.23 -9.82
N HIS A 27 -3.92 -5.61 -8.86
CA HIS A 27 -4.59 -4.32 -9.08
C HIS A 27 -3.63 -3.13 -9.32
N LEU A 28 -2.32 -3.30 -9.07
CA LEU A 28 -1.32 -2.26 -9.29
C LEU A 28 -0.78 -2.23 -10.73
N ARG A 29 -1.16 -3.17 -11.61
CA ARG A 29 -0.60 -3.27 -12.96
C ARG A 29 -1.23 -2.33 -14.00
N ASP A 30 -2.43 -1.80 -13.76
CA ASP A 30 -3.20 -1.04 -14.78
C ASP A 30 -3.19 0.50 -14.61
N LEU A 31 -2.49 1.05 -13.60
CA LEU A 31 -2.53 2.49 -13.28
C LEU A 31 -1.31 3.30 -13.77
N SER A 32 -0.63 2.80 -14.80
CA SER A 32 0.54 3.48 -15.36
C SER A 32 0.13 4.56 -16.36
N THR A 33 -0.20 5.77 -15.89
CA THR A 33 -0.09 7.05 -16.63
C THR A 33 -0.73 8.18 -15.82
N ASP A 34 0.02 8.84 -14.93
CA ASP A 34 -0.20 10.27 -14.59
C ASP A 34 0.88 10.85 -13.65
N GLY A 35 2.13 10.42 -13.83
CA GLY A 35 3.28 11.04 -13.21
C GLY A 35 4.52 10.51 -13.89
N GLU A 36 5.38 11.41 -14.39
CA GLU A 36 6.69 11.04 -14.91
C GLU A 36 7.34 10.07 -13.92
N PRO A 37 7.72 8.84 -14.35
CA PRO A 37 8.40 7.91 -13.46
C PRO A 37 9.68 8.60 -12.99
N GLY A 38 9.86 8.69 -11.67
CA GLY A 38 11.12 9.17 -11.10
C GLY A 38 12.30 8.31 -11.59
N ILE A 39 13.52 8.81 -11.43
CA ILE A 39 14.75 8.07 -11.75
C ILE A 39 14.71 6.69 -11.09
N ASP A 40 15.16 5.65 -11.79
CA ASP A 40 15.26 4.29 -11.24
C ASP A 40 15.99 4.34 -9.88
N PRO A 41 15.45 3.76 -8.80
CA PRO A 41 16.12 3.73 -7.51
C PRO A 41 17.58 3.26 -7.59
N ALA A 42 17.89 2.29 -8.45
CA ALA A 42 19.23 1.75 -8.63
C ALA A 42 20.23 2.79 -9.21
N GLU A 43 19.73 3.82 -9.90
CA GLU A 43 20.52 4.91 -10.46
C GLU A 43 20.71 6.09 -9.48
N LEU A 44 19.95 6.12 -8.38
CA LEU A 44 20.07 7.17 -7.37
C LEU A 44 21.32 6.98 -6.50
N ALA A 45 22.02 8.08 -6.21
CA ALA A 45 23.01 8.11 -5.14
C ALA A 45 22.33 7.91 -3.77
N ASP A 46 23.05 7.37 -2.78
CA ASP A 46 22.48 7.06 -1.46
C ASP A 46 21.83 8.28 -0.79
N ASP A 47 22.47 9.45 -0.82
CA ASP A 47 21.89 10.67 -0.25
C ASP A 47 20.59 11.10 -0.96
N ASP A 48 20.51 10.88 -2.27
CA ASP A 48 19.33 11.20 -3.07
C ASP A 48 18.19 10.20 -2.78
N LEU A 49 18.51 8.91 -2.66
CA LEU A 49 17.59 7.84 -2.28
C LEU A 49 16.94 8.14 -0.92
N ILE A 50 17.77 8.46 0.09
CA ILE A 50 17.30 8.80 1.44
C ILE A 50 16.46 10.07 1.43
N ARG A 51 16.90 11.11 0.72
CA ARG A 51 16.15 12.37 0.59
C ARG A 51 14.78 12.15 -0.04
N GLU A 52 14.70 11.34 -1.10
CA GLU A 52 13.44 11.06 -1.78
C GLU A 52 12.47 10.26 -0.89
N MET A 53 12.96 9.22 -0.22
CA MET A 53 12.16 8.43 0.73
C MET A 53 11.61 9.31 1.86
N HIS A 54 12.42 10.23 2.41
CA HIS A 54 11.95 11.23 3.38
C HIS A 54 10.85 12.14 2.82
N SER A 55 10.96 12.55 1.55
CA SER A 55 9.95 13.39 0.90
C SER A 55 8.60 12.67 0.77
N LEU A 56 8.62 11.40 0.36
CA LEU A 56 7.40 10.58 0.26
C LEU A 56 6.75 10.35 1.63
N HIS A 57 7.55 9.99 2.64
CA HIS A 57 7.01 9.79 3.98
C HIS A 57 6.36 11.04 4.57
N ARG A 58 6.88 12.25 4.24
CA ARG A 58 6.28 13.52 4.69
C ARG A 58 4.85 13.71 4.17
N THR A 59 4.54 13.25 2.97
CA THR A 59 3.22 13.46 2.34
C THR A 59 2.31 12.23 2.40
N ARG A 60 2.81 11.09 2.89
CA ARG A 60 2.09 9.80 2.88
C ARG A 60 0.66 9.87 3.38
N LEU A 61 0.43 10.47 4.55
CA LEU A 61 -0.91 10.53 5.14
C LEU A 61 -1.84 11.46 4.35
N ASP A 62 -1.31 12.55 3.82
CA ASP A 62 -2.10 13.50 3.03
C ASP A 62 -2.50 12.87 1.68
N THR A 63 -1.54 12.24 0.99
CA THR A 63 -1.79 11.49 -0.24
C THR A 63 -2.81 10.37 -0.02
N LEU A 64 -2.69 9.62 1.09
CA LEU A 64 -3.62 8.54 1.42
C LEU A 64 -5.06 9.03 1.60
N ARG A 65 -5.26 10.20 2.19
CA ARG A 65 -6.59 10.68 2.55
C ARG A 65 -7.25 11.49 1.44
N HIS A 66 -6.47 12.16 0.60
CA HIS A 66 -6.98 13.26 -0.23
C HIS A 66 -6.57 13.20 -1.70
N ALA A 67 -5.59 12.37 -2.09
CA ALA A 67 -5.18 12.28 -3.49
C ALA A 67 -6.12 11.39 -4.31
N SER A 68 -5.99 11.45 -5.64
CA SER A 68 -6.65 10.49 -6.52
C SER A 68 -6.09 9.08 -6.33
N ASP A 69 -6.86 8.07 -6.73
CA ASP A 69 -6.43 6.67 -6.69
C ASP A 69 -5.14 6.44 -7.49
N SER A 70 -4.98 7.11 -8.64
CA SER A 70 -3.76 7.05 -9.46
C SER A 70 -2.54 7.63 -8.75
N ALA A 71 -2.69 8.77 -8.08
CA ALA A 71 -1.62 9.40 -7.31
C ALA A 71 -1.24 8.56 -6.09
N LEU A 72 -2.22 7.97 -5.40
CA LEU A 72 -1.97 7.03 -4.30
C LEU A 72 -1.25 5.78 -4.79
N ALA A 73 -1.69 5.16 -5.88
CA ALA A 73 -1.04 3.98 -6.46
C ALA A 73 0.42 4.26 -6.81
N ASN A 74 0.69 5.40 -7.46
CA ASN A 74 2.05 5.81 -7.78
C ASN A 74 2.90 6.03 -6.52
N HIS A 75 2.34 6.69 -5.49
CA HIS A 75 3.03 6.93 -4.23
C HIS A 75 3.39 5.63 -3.50
N LEU A 76 2.47 4.66 -3.45
CA LEU A 76 2.71 3.35 -2.84
C LEU A 76 3.78 2.58 -3.59
N ARG A 77 3.68 2.53 -4.92
CA ARG A 77 4.67 1.88 -5.78
C ARG A 77 6.05 2.48 -5.59
N ARG A 78 6.19 3.81 -5.68
CA ARG A 78 7.48 4.49 -5.54
C ARG A 78 8.08 4.31 -4.14
N THR A 79 7.24 4.33 -3.10
CA THR A 79 7.71 4.07 -1.73
C THR A 79 8.31 2.67 -1.62
N ALA A 80 7.63 1.65 -2.15
CA ALA A 80 8.11 0.27 -2.11
C ALA A 80 9.40 0.06 -2.93
N GLU A 81 9.49 0.68 -4.10
CA GLU A 81 10.69 0.66 -4.96
C GLU A 81 11.92 1.21 -4.22
N LEU A 82 11.81 2.41 -3.60
CA LEU A 82 12.92 3.03 -2.88
C LEU A 82 13.28 2.27 -1.59
N GLU A 83 12.28 1.76 -0.85
CA GLU A 83 12.51 0.94 0.34
C GLU A 83 13.23 -0.37 -0.01
N THR A 84 12.85 -1.01 -1.12
CA THR A 84 13.50 -2.24 -1.60
C THR A 84 14.97 -1.98 -1.92
N GLU A 85 15.27 -0.90 -2.65
CA GLU A 85 16.64 -0.52 -2.97
C GLU A 85 17.45 -0.19 -1.71
N TYR A 86 16.87 0.55 -0.77
CA TYR A 86 17.53 0.84 0.51
C TYR A 86 17.92 -0.44 1.25
N LEU A 87 17.00 -1.42 1.33
CA LEU A 87 17.26 -2.72 1.97
C LEU A 87 18.31 -3.54 1.22
N ALA A 88 18.34 -3.48 -0.11
CA ALA A 88 19.35 -4.15 -0.93
C ALA A 88 20.76 -3.59 -0.67
N ARG A 89 20.89 -2.26 -0.54
CA ARG A 89 22.16 -1.58 -0.20
C ARG A 89 22.57 -1.76 1.26
N HIS A 90 21.61 -1.92 2.17
CA HIS A 90 21.84 -1.94 3.62
C HIS A 90 21.34 -3.24 4.27
N PRO A 91 21.89 -4.42 3.91
CA PRO A 91 21.47 -5.69 4.51
C PRO A 91 21.79 -5.78 6.01
N GLY A 92 22.81 -5.05 6.48
CA GLY A 92 23.20 -4.95 7.88
C GLY A 92 22.74 -3.68 8.59
N ARG A 93 21.61 -3.06 8.17
CA ARG A 93 21.10 -1.82 8.76
C ARG A 93 20.94 -1.94 10.28
N GLU A 94 21.18 -0.83 10.98
CA GLU A 94 21.01 -0.75 12.43
C GLU A 94 19.56 -1.03 12.83
N ILE A 95 19.39 -1.92 13.81
CA ILE A 95 18.11 -2.19 14.45
C ILE A 95 18.22 -1.61 15.85
N ASP A 96 17.38 -0.61 16.14
CA ASP A 96 17.30 -0.02 17.48
C ASP A 96 16.66 -1.02 18.45
N PRO A 97 17.41 -1.55 19.44
CA PRO A 97 16.88 -2.53 20.38
C PRO A 97 15.75 -1.97 21.23
N ALA A 98 15.69 -0.64 21.45
CA ALA A 98 14.59 -0.02 22.20
C ALA A 98 13.25 -0.05 21.44
N ARG A 99 13.26 -0.34 20.13
CA ARG A 99 12.06 -0.51 19.30
C ARG A 99 11.59 -1.96 19.20
N LEU A 100 12.40 -2.92 19.68
CA LEU A 100 12.01 -4.32 19.73
C LEU A 100 11.09 -4.56 20.94
N ARG A 101 10.16 -5.50 20.79
CA ARG A 101 9.35 -6.00 21.90
C ARG A 101 10.04 -7.25 22.44
N ASP A 102 9.97 -7.45 23.75
CA ASP A 102 10.36 -8.72 24.36
C ASP A 102 9.52 -9.86 23.75
N GLU A 103 10.19 -10.96 23.43
CA GLU A 103 9.63 -12.15 22.77
C GLU A 103 8.89 -13.11 23.72
#